data_AF-A0A2J6HLW5-F1
#
_entry.id   AF-A0A2J6HLW5-F1
#
_cell.length_a   1.000
_cell.length_b   1.000
_cell.length_c   1.000
_cell.angle_alpha   90.00
_cell.angle_beta   90.00
_cell.angle_gamma   90.00
#
_symmetry.space_group_name_H-M   'P 1'
#
loop_
_entity.id
_entity.type
_entity.pdbx_description
1 polymer ?
#
loop_
_entity_poly.entity_id
_entity_poly.type
_entity_poly.pdbx_seq_one_letter_code
_entity_poly.pdbx_strand_id
1 'polypeptide(L)'
;MDNMWTCHECGQKFLHENQNHSCNERTVDSFFNGKSDSVLELFQYFIQEYQKIGGFVLHPAKSRIAFAAKIRFGYIARVGKDFIDIALTFNKAYRDNLCFYRIGEAPGGKIFQHYIRLKHKDDVNDEVRRFMRVALQVGNKQPITE
;
A
#
# COMPACT_ATOMS: atom_id res chain seq x y z
N MET A 1 9.83 4.06 -17.15
CA MET A 1 9.70 4.61 -15.78
C MET A 1 10.65 5.79 -15.69
N ASP A 2 10.52 6.68 -16.67
CA ASP A 2 11.64 7.48 -17.12
C ASP A 2 11.42 8.88 -16.59
N ASN A 3 12.40 9.33 -15.80
CA ASN A 3 12.44 10.60 -15.08
C ASN A 3 11.72 10.69 -13.72
N MET A 4 11.86 9.66 -12.86
CA MET A 4 11.60 9.83 -11.42
C MET A 4 12.84 10.36 -10.71
N TRP A 5 12.67 11.40 -9.89
CA TRP A 5 13.73 11.93 -9.05
C TRP A 5 14.01 10.98 -7.88
N THR A 6 15.28 10.74 -7.58
CA THR A 6 15.69 9.91 -6.44
C THR A 6 16.20 10.81 -5.32
N CYS A 7 15.62 10.70 -4.13
CA CYS A 7 16.12 11.42 -2.96
C CYS A 7 17.52 10.92 -2.61
N HIS A 8 18.50 11.82 -2.50
CA HIS A 8 19.89 11.48 -2.18
C HIS A 8 20.08 11.06 -0.71
N GLU A 9 19.15 11.44 0.18
CA GLU A 9 19.21 11.07 1.60
C GLU A 9 18.62 9.67 1.87
N CYS A 10 17.48 9.33 1.26
CA CYS A 10 16.75 8.09 1.56
C CYS A 10 16.63 7.10 0.38
N GLY A 11 17.08 7.48 -0.82
CA GLY A 11 17.03 6.63 -2.02
C GLY A 11 15.63 6.39 -2.60
N GLN A 12 14.57 6.93 -1.99
CA GLN A 12 13.20 6.77 -2.50
C GLN A 12 12.99 7.57 -3.78
N LYS A 13 12.17 7.02 -4.69
CA LYS A 13 11.86 7.62 -5.99
C LYS A 13 10.55 8.40 -5.94
N PHE A 14 10.53 9.60 -6.50
CA PHE A 14 9.37 10.49 -6.52
C PHE A 14 9.10 11.04 -7.92
N LEU A 15 7.86 11.50 -8.13
CA LEU A 15 7.42 12.05 -9.41
C LEU A 15 7.99 13.45 -9.67
N HIS A 16 8.21 14.22 -8.61
CA HIS A 16 8.71 15.59 -8.68
C HIS A 16 10.01 15.72 -7.90
N GLU A 17 10.92 16.56 -8.40
CA GLU A 17 12.14 16.93 -7.68
C GLU A 17 11.77 17.60 -6.35
N ASN A 18 12.52 17.27 -5.29
CA ASN A 18 12.32 17.80 -3.94
C ASN A 18 10.87 17.68 -3.42
N GLN A 19 10.12 16.68 -3.90
CA GLN A 19 8.75 16.43 -3.43
C GLN A 19 8.74 16.29 -1.91
N ASN A 20 7.82 16.98 -1.22
CA ASN A 20 7.73 16.90 0.24
C ASN A 20 7.59 15.44 0.71
N HIS A 21 8.53 15.00 1.54
CA HIS A 21 8.55 13.69 2.17
C HIS A 21 9.38 13.72 3.46
N SER A 22 9.31 12.64 4.24
CA SER A 22 10.16 12.46 5.41
C SER A 22 11.14 11.32 5.17
N CYS A 23 12.43 11.65 5.09
CA CYS A 23 13.51 10.68 5.11
C CYS A 23 13.51 9.92 6.45
N ASN A 24 13.82 8.63 6.40
CA ASN A 24 13.94 7.79 7.58
C ASN A 24 14.76 6.54 7.27
N GLU A 25 15.33 5.93 8.30
CA GLU A 25 16.18 4.74 8.20
C GLU A 25 15.39 3.42 8.32
N ARG A 26 14.05 3.45 8.41
CA ARG A 26 13.28 2.22 8.56
C ARG A 26 13.40 1.38 7.30
N THR A 27 13.64 0.09 7.48
CA THR A 27 13.50 -0.93 6.44
C THR A 27 12.14 -1.61 6.55
N VAL A 28 11.73 -2.34 5.51
CA VAL A 28 10.55 -3.22 5.57
C VAL A 28 10.68 -4.21 6.73
N ASP A 29 11.84 -4.86 6.85
CA ASP A 29 12.11 -5.88 7.87
C ASP A 29 11.95 -5.35 9.29
N SER A 30 12.30 -4.07 9.52
CA SER A 30 12.18 -3.44 10.84
C SER A 30 10.74 -3.41 11.39
N PHE A 31 9.72 -3.54 10.54
CA PHE A 31 8.30 -3.64 10.95
C PHE A 31 7.90 -5.02 11.45
N PHE A 32 8.70 -6.03 11.13
CA PHE A 32 8.47 -7.44 11.48
C PHE A 32 9.34 -7.92 12.64
N ASN A 33 10.20 -7.06 13.19
CA ASN A 33 10.98 -7.37 14.39
C ASN A 33 10.06 -7.80 15.55
N GLY A 34 10.27 -9.01 16.08
CA GLY A 34 9.47 -9.59 17.16
C GLY A 34 8.06 -10.01 16.74
N LYS A 35 7.76 -10.09 15.44
CA LYS A 35 6.51 -10.64 14.90
C LYS A 35 6.66 -12.12 14.60
N SER A 36 5.55 -12.85 14.60
CA SER A 36 5.57 -14.27 14.25
C SER A 36 5.80 -14.47 12.76
N ASP A 37 6.42 -15.60 12.40
CA ASP A 37 6.64 -16.01 11.01
C ASP A 37 5.36 -16.01 10.18
N SER A 38 4.23 -16.43 10.78
CA SER A 38 2.92 -16.41 10.09
C SER A 38 2.51 -15.04 9.55
N VAL A 39 2.85 -13.96 10.26
CA VAL A 39 2.54 -12.58 9.84
C VAL A 39 3.51 -12.14 8.75
N LEU A 40 4.79 -12.55 8.84
CA LEU A 40 5.75 -12.29 7.78
C LEU A 40 5.36 -13.03 6.48
N GLU A 41 4.93 -14.29 6.58
CA GLU A 41 4.41 -15.06 5.45
C GLU A 41 3.16 -14.41 4.84
N LEU A 42 2.26 -13.90 5.67
CA LEU A 42 1.06 -13.21 5.19
C LEU A 42 1.41 -11.93 4.42
N PHE A 43 2.38 -11.16 4.93
CA PHE A 43 2.93 -10.00 4.23
C PHE A 43 3.54 -10.40 2.89
N GLN A 44 4.43 -11.39 2.88
CA GLN A 44 5.10 -11.87 1.68
C GLN A 44 4.09 -12.36 0.64
N TYR A 45 3.08 -13.12 1.07
CA TYR A 45 2.01 -13.58 0.20
C TYR A 45 1.23 -12.40 -0.42
N PHE A 46 0.83 -11.41 0.37
CA PHE A 46 0.16 -10.22 -0.15
C PHE A 46 1.03 -9.47 -1.19
N ILE A 47 2.33 -9.31 -0.92
CA ILE A 47 3.25 -8.67 -1.87
C ILE A 47 3.40 -9.48 -3.15
N GLN A 48 3.51 -10.81 -3.06
CA GLN A 48 3.57 -11.70 -4.23
C GLN A 48 2.30 -11.59 -5.08
N GLU A 49 1.12 -11.58 -4.46
CA GLU A 49 -0.14 -11.38 -5.17
C GLU A 49 -0.19 -10.03 -5.87
N TYR A 50 0.33 -8.97 -5.25
CA TYR A 50 0.39 -7.64 -5.86
C TYR A 50 1.39 -7.58 -7.03
N GLN A 51 2.53 -8.26 -6.92
CA GLN A 51 3.54 -8.34 -7.98
C GLN A 51 3.02 -9.07 -9.24
N LYS A 52 2.08 -10.00 -9.08
CA LYS A 52 1.37 -10.63 -10.23
C LYS A 52 0.51 -9.63 -11.00
N ILE A 53 0.05 -8.56 -10.35
CA ILE A 53 -0.80 -7.53 -10.96
C ILE A 53 0.03 -6.48 -11.70
N GLY A 54 1.17 -6.08 -11.12
CA GLY A 54 2.08 -5.15 -11.79
C GLY A 54 3.19 -4.62 -10.89
N GLY A 55 4.09 -3.85 -11.50
CA GLY A 55 5.27 -3.31 -10.82
C GLY A 55 4.94 -2.16 -9.88
N PHE A 56 5.49 -2.22 -8.67
CA PHE A 56 5.48 -1.18 -7.66
C PHE A 56 6.69 -1.33 -6.75
N VAL A 57 6.94 -0.35 -5.90
CA VAL A 57 7.99 -0.37 -4.88
C VAL A 57 7.42 -0.12 -3.50
N LEU A 58 8.14 -0.57 -2.49
CA LEU A 58 7.84 -0.31 -1.09
C LEU A 58 8.65 0.88 -0.60
N HIS A 59 7.98 1.85 -0.01
CA HIS A 59 8.58 3.01 0.65
C HIS A 59 8.29 2.95 2.15
N PRO A 60 9.22 2.40 2.96
CA PRO A 60 9.14 2.51 4.40
C PRO A 60 9.07 3.97 4.87
N ALA A 61 8.17 4.22 5.81
CA ALA A 61 8.03 5.49 6.51
C ALA A 61 8.14 5.23 8.02
N LYS A 62 8.08 6.29 8.84
CA LYS A 62 8.19 6.16 10.31
C LYS A 62 7.20 5.16 10.93
N SER A 63 5.97 5.09 10.43
CA SER A 63 4.87 4.31 11.03
C SER A 63 4.13 3.39 10.07
N ARG A 64 4.55 3.29 8.82
CA ARG A 64 3.87 2.51 7.77
C ARG A 64 4.83 2.13 6.65
N ILE A 65 4.44 1.16 5.84
CA ILE A 65 5.15 0.82 4.60
C ILE A 65 4.25 1.23 3.44
N ALA A 66 4.59 2.29 2.71
CA ALA A 66 3.79 2.75 1.59
C ALA A 66 4.06 1.93 0.33
N PHE A 67 3.03 1.73 -0.47
CA PHE A 67 3.13 1.19 -1.82
C PHE A 67 3.17 2.35 -2.81
N ALA A 68 4.15 2.35 -3.71
CA ALA A 68 4.33 3.41 -4.68
C ALA A 68 4.58 2.86 -6.09
N ALA A 69 3.88 3.43 -7.06
CA ALA A 69 4.21 3.31 -8.48
C ALA A 69 4.67 4.68 -8.97
N LYS A 70 3.91 5.38 -9.82
CA LYS A 70 4.16 6.82 -10.09
C LYS A 70 3.82 7.68 -8.88
N ILE A 71 2.76 7.32 -8.16
CA ILE A 71 2.36 7.92 -6.89
C ILE A 71 2.13 6.84 -5.83
N ARG A 72 2.05 7.26 -4.56
CA ARG A 72 1.63 6.36 -3.48
C ARG A 72 0.15 6.02 -3.63
N PHE A 73 -0.19 4.74 -3.50
CA PHE A 73 -1.54 4.24 -3.73
C PHE A 73 -2.08 3.37 -2.59
N GLY A 74 -1.30 3.18 -1.53
CA GLY A 74 -1.70 2.44 -0.35
C GLY A 74 -0.55 2.28 0.61
N TYR A 75 -0.79 1.58 1.71
CA TYR A 75 0.23 1.26 2.70
C TYR A 75 -0.18 0.12 3.64
N ILE A 76 0.81 -0.53 4.22
CA ILE A 76 0.64 -1.33 5.44
C ILE A 76 0.42 -0.38 6.60
N ALA A 77 -0.79 -0.36 7.16
CA ALA A 77 -1.19 0.53 8.24
C ALA A 77 -0.76 0.00 9.61
N ARG A 78 -0.79 -1.33 9.79
CA ARG A 78 -0.43 -1.98 11.05
C ARG A 78 0.02 -3.41 10.81
N VAL A 79 1.10 -3.81 11.49
CA VAL A 79 1.50 -5.21 11.63
C VAL A 79 1.11 -5.68 13.03
N GLY A 80 0.06 -6.50 13.09
CA GLY A 80 -0.51 -7.08 14.30
C GLY A 80 0.35 -8.17 14.91
N LYS A 81 -0.25 -9.00 15.78
CA LYS A 81 0.38 -10.23 16.27
C LYS A 81 0.19 -11.39 15.28
N ASP A 82 -0.99 -11.41 14.66
CA ASP A 82 -1.53 -12.48 13.81
C ASP A 82 -2.32 -11.90 12.61
N PHE A 83 -2.14 -10.61 12.31
CA PHE A 83 -2.84 -9.93 11.23
C PHE A 83 -2.03 -8.78 10.64
N ILE A 84 -2.43 -8.32 9.46
CA ILE A 84 -1.92 -7.10 8.82
C ILE A 84 -3.11 -6.23 8.41
N ASP A 85 -3.09 -4.96 8.81
CA ASP A 85 -4.01 -3.96 8.28
C ASP A 85 -3.35 -3.24 7.10
N ILE A 86 -4.08 -3.14 6.01
CA ILE A 86 -3.66 -2.54 4.75
C ILE A 86 -4.65 -1.45 4.40
N ALA A 87 -4.19 -0.29 3.98
CA ALA A 87 -5.04 0.74 3.42
C ALA A 87 -4.75 0.90 1.93
N LEU A 88 -5.79 0.79 1.10
CA LEU A 88 -5.74 1.15 -0.31
C LEU A 88 -6.28 2.56 -0.49
N THR A 89 -5.62 3.38 -1.30
CA THR A 89 -5.99 4.78 -1.52
C THR A 89 -6.75 4.95 -2.83
N PHE A 90 -7.92 5.58 -2.75
CA PHE A 90 -8.77 5.85 -3.92
C PHE A 90 -9.27 7.31 -3.92
N ASN A 91 -9.76 7.77 -5.07
CA ASN A 91 -10.40 9.08 -5.23
C ASN A 91 -11.92 9.06 -4.99
N LYS A 92 -12.50 7.90 -4.68
CA LYS A 92 -13.91 7.72 -4.32
C LYS A 92 -14.08 6.67 -3.22
N ALA A 93 -15.20 6.73 -2.52
CA ALA A 93 -15.56 5.75 -1.50
C ALA A 93 -16.32 4.55 -2.08
N TYR A 94 -15.67 3.39 -2.19
CA TYR A 94 -16.32 2.10 -2.41
C TYR A 94 -17.02 1.59 -1.14
N ARG A 95 -18.29 1.97 -0.94
CA ARG A 95 -19.08 1.56 0.24
C ARG A 95 -19.75 0.19 0.09
N ASP A 96 -20.07 -0.20 -1.14
CA ASP A 96 -20.60 -1.52 -1.46
C ASP A 96 -19.43 -2.48 -1.73
N ASN A 97 -19.08 -3.29 -0.72
CA ASN A 97 -17.95 -4.21 -0.72
C ASN A 97 -18.08 -5.19 0.46
N LEU A 98 -17.30 -6.28 0.43
CA LEU A 98 -17.24 -7.27 1.51
C LEU A 98 -15.89 -7.29 2.24
N CYS A 99 -14.86 -6.59 1.75
CA CYS A 99 -13.49 -6.72 2.23
C CYS A 99 -12.98 -5.56 3.11
N PHE A 100 -13.58 -4.38 3.02
CA PHE A 100 -13.15 -3.20 3.77
C PHE A 100 -13.89 -3.08 5.10
N TYR A 101 -13.16 -3.19 6.22
CA TYR A 101 -13.74 -3.01 7.55
C TYR A 101 -13.87 -1.53 7.96
N ARG A 102 -13.18 -0.63 7.26
CA ARG A 102 -13.21 0.82 7.50
C ARG A 102 -12.88 1.59 6.23
N ILE A 103 -13.56 2.71 6.04
CA ILE A 103 -13.20 3.72 5.02
C ILE A 103 -12.92 5.03 5.76
N GLY A 104 -11.70 5.53 5.65
CA GLY A 104 -11.29 6.83 6.17
C GLY A 104 -11.26 7.86 5.05
N GLU A 105 -11.55 9.11 5.38
CA GLU A 105 -11.45 10.24 4.47
C GLU A 105 -10.25 11.10 4.89
N ALA A 106 -9.36 11.41 3.94
CA ALA A 106 -8.26 12.33 4.20
C ALA A 106 -8.75 13.79 4.13
N PRO A 107 -8.09 14.73 4.84
CA PRO A 107 -8.45 16.14 4.80
C PRO A 107 -8.56 16.67 3.35
N GLY A 108 -9.63 17.41 3.07
CA GLY A 108 -9.93 17.94 1.73
C GLY A 108 -10.90 17.08 0.89
N GLY A 109 -11.33 15.92 1.40
CA GLY A 109 -12.53 15.19 0.94
C GLY A 109 -12.50 14.58 -0.47
N LYS A 110 -11.31 14.38 -1.02
CA LYS A 110 -11.12 13.79 -2.36
C LYS A 110 -10.31 12.51 -2.36
N ILE A 111 -9.82 12.09 -1.19
CA ILE A 111 -8.94 10.94 -1.03
C ILE A 111 -9.49 10.07 0.09
N PHE A 112 -9.72 8.81 -0.23
CA PHE A 112 -10.29 7.82 0.67
C PHE A 112 -9.27 6.71 0.91
N GLN A 113 -9.19 6.25 2.16
CA GLN A 113 -8.35 5.16 2.62
C GLN A 113 -9.25 3.99 3.00
N HIS A 114 -9.17 2.90 2.25
CA HIS A 114 -10.00 1.72 2.45
C HIS A 114 -9.19 0.62 3.11
N TYR A 115 -9.58 0.28 4.33
CA TYR A 115 -8.80 -0.59 5.19
C TYR A 115 -9.28 -2.03 5.09
N ILE A 116 -8.37 -2.92 4.73
CA ILE A 116 -8.53 -4.38 4.71
C ILE A 116 -7.72 -4.94 5.88
N ARG A 117 -8.24 -5.96 6.54
CA ARG A 117 -7.47 -6.77 7.49
C ARG A 117 -7.26 -8.15 6.90
N LEU A 118 -5.99 -8.55 6.79
CA LEU A 118 -5.62 -9.91 6.46
C LEU A 118 -5.24 -10.66 7.74
N LYS A 119 -5.80 -11.84 7.93
CA LYS A 119 -5.42 -12.85 8.93
C LYS A 119 -4.94 -14.14 8.28
N HIS A 120 -5.48 -14.45 7.09
CA HIS A 120 -5.20 -15.64 6.32
C HIS A 120 -4.88 -15.28 4.87
N LYS A 121 -4.14 -16.15 4.18
CA LYS A 121 -3.80 -15.96 2.75
C LYS A 121 -5.07 -15.85 1.89
N ASP A 122 -6.11 -16.62 2.23
CA ASP A 122 -7.40 -16.62 1.52
C ASP A 122 -8.20 -15.32 1.68
N ASP A 123 -7.86 -14.45 2.65
CA ASP A 123 -8.45 -13.11 2.74
C ASP A 123 -8.07 -12.24 1.53
N VAL A 124 -6.97 -12.56 0.84
CA VAL A 124 -6.68 -12.05 -0.50
C VAL A 124 -7.55 -12.82 -1.50
N ASN A 125 -8.85 -12.54 -1.47
CA ASN A 125 -9.84 -13.12 -2.37
C ASN A 125 -9.98 -12.30 -3.66
N ASP A 126 -10.92 -12.68 -4.53
CA ASP A 126 -11.09 -12.04 -5.84
C ASP A 126 -11.52 -10.56 -5.74
N GLU A 127 -12.30 -10.20 -4.71
CA GLU A 127 -12.65 -8.81 -4.47
C GLU A 127 -11.44 -7.99 -4.01
N VAL A 128 -10.60 -8.54 -3.13
CA VAL A 128 -9.36 -7.88 -2.73
C VAL A 128 -8.44 -7.73 -3.95
N ARG A 129 -8.29 -8.76 -4.79
CA ARG A 129 -7.52 -8.67 -6.05
C ARG A 129 -8.08 -7.63 -7.02
N ARG A 130 -9.41 -7.48 -7.11
CA ARG A 130 -10.07 -6.41 -7.87
C ARG A 130 -9.62 -5.04 -7.37
N PHE A 131 -9.70 -4.79 -6.06
CA PHE A 131 -9.30 -3.51 -5.49
C PHE A 131 -7.79 -3.28 -5.53
N MET A 132 -6.96 -4.32 -5.44
CA MET A 132 -5.52 -4.22 -5.68
C MET A 132 -5.24 -3.68 -7.09
N ARG A 133 -5.89 -4.23 -8.13
CA ARG A 133 -5.79 -3.72 -9.52
C ARG A 133 -6.18 -2.25 -9.61
N VAL A 134 -7.33 -1.87 -9.07
CA VAL A 134 -7.82 -0.48 -9.08
C VAL A 134 -6.83 0.46 -8.37
N ALA A 135 -6.31 0.06 -7.20
CA ALA A 135 -5.35 0.87 -6.47
C ALA A 135 -4.04 1.03 -7.25
N LEU A 136 -3.57 0.00 -7.95
CA LEU A 136 -2.38 0.11 -8.79
C LEU A 136 -2.61 1.04 -9.99
N GLN A 137 -3.80 1.04 -10.59
CA GLN A 137 -4.17 1.99 -11.64
C GLN A 137 -4.09 3.43 -11.13
N VAL A 138 -4.64 3.69 -9.93
CA VAL A 138 -4.47 5.00 -9.24
C VAL A 138 -2.98 5.32 -9.08
N GLY A 139 -2.19 4.37 -8.58
CA GLY A 139 -0.74 4.49 -8.41
C GLY A 139 0.01 4.82 -9.70
N ASN A 140 -0.45 4.31 -10.84
CA ASN A 140 0.11 4.54 -12.16
C ASN A 140 -0.45 5.77 -12.87
N LYS A 141 -1.37 6.51 -12.23
CA LYS A 141 -2.16 7.58 -12.86
C LYS A 141 -2.86 7.11 -14.15
N GLN A 142 -3.40 5.90 -14.12
CA GLN A 142 -4.18 5.31 -15.20
C GLN A 142 -5.68 5.50 -14.93
N PRO A 143 -6.53 5.49 -15.98
CA PRO A 143 -7.97 5.36 -15.80
C PRO A 143 -8.30 4.11 -14.99
N ILE A 144 -9.24 4.24 -14.06
CA ILE A 144 -9.75 3.09 -13.30
C ILE A 144 -10.67 2.28 -14.23
N THR A 145 -10.43 0.98 -14.32
CA THR A 145 -11.33 0.03 -14.99
C THR A 145 -11.95 -0.88 -13.94
N GLU A 146 -13.27 -0.83 -13.80
CA GLU A 146 -14.04 -1.63 -12.84
C GLU A 146 -14.37 -3.02 -13.35
#